data_AF-A0A352CMZ4-F1
#
_entry.id   AF-A0A352CMZ4-F1
#
_cell.length_a   1.000
_cell.length_b   1.000
_cell.length_c   1.000
_cell.angle_alpha   90.00
_cell.angle_beta   90.00
_cell.angle_gamma   90.00
#
_symmetry.space_group_name_H-M   'P 1'
#
loop_
_entity.id
_entity.type
_entity.pdbx_description
1 polymer ?
#
loop_
_entity_poly.entity_id
_entity_poly.type
_entity_poly.pdbx_seq_one_letter_code
_entity_poly.pdbx_strand_id
1 'polypeptide(L)'
;MTLFYRLAEIILRWFPPKNTEAVREKQMLMHPGRSGAELTRDYYIRKTATSAAIIAAGLLLSVMILISDVKHLEIISDNLVRRNGYGMGDREISLDVYADGKIQEKEKRITIAEKEYTEAEILSIFQEISSGLEDRILGENPDADHVEYDLSLPDMDDTYPVSMEWLISDHDVLDAKGHIRDSFTDRSGRRVRLTATLSYGSVSRDIPFCVTVYPGHLDPADRLSRDIDAAISESAADSICQTDQVLPSAVNGHTISYRNSLPHNWLYILIISLLSAAVLYAGRDRDLTREVEKREREMLLDYPEIVSKLTLLIGAGLTVRAAFEKVALDFRRSGFRRRSYAGEEMLITVHRMKSGVSESEAYLDFGKRCAVKRYKKLGALLSQNIRKGSSGMLPELEREVKEAFEERKAAARKAGETAGTRLLLPMMLMLAVVMLIIMVPAFMSFGSQ
;
A
#
# COMPACT_ATOMS: atom_id res chain seq x y z
N MET A 1 0.85 14.62 20.51
CA MET A 1 -0.19 13.84 21.22
C MET A 1 -1.00 14.67 22.22
N THR A 2 -0.40 15.40 23.15
CA THR A 2 -1.12 16.22 24.17
C THR A 2 -2.17 17.18 23.61
N LEU A 3 -1.91 17.82 22.46
CA LEU A 3 -2.90 18.63 21.71
C LEU A 3 -4.14 17.83 21.28
N PHE A 4 -3.95 16.62 20.76
CA PHE A 4 -5.04 15.74 20.34
C PHE A 4 -5.86 15.23 21.52
N TYR A 5 -5.26 15.05 22.71
CA TYR A 5 -6.01 14.76 23.93
C TYR A 5 -6.94 15.90 24.34
N ARG A 6 -6.47 17.16 24.25
CA ARG A 6 -7.32 18.34 24.53
C ARG A 6 -8.44 18.49 23.50
N LEU A 7 -8.14 18.28 22.21
CA LEU A 7 -9.15 18.28 21.15
C LEU A 7 -10.18 17.17 21.36
N ALA A 8 -9.73 15.96 21.70
CA ALA A 8 -10.60 14.84 22.04
C ALA A 8 -11.55 15.16 23.22
N GLU A 9 -11.05 15.83 24.27
CA GLU A 9 -11.89 16.29 25.38
C GLU A 9 -12.97 17.28 24.94
N ILE A 10 -12.63 18.22 24.06
CA ILE A 10 -13.58 19.20 23.51
C ILE A 10 -14.64 18.51 22.63
N ILE A 11 -14.21 17.60 21.75
CA ILE A 11 -15.09 16.85 20.85
C ILE A 11 -16.07 15.99 21.66
N LEU A 12 -15.58 15.28 22.67
CA LEU A 12 -16.41 14.41 23.54
C LEU A 12 -17.39 15.21 24.42
N ARG A 13 -17.12 16.50 24.66
CA ARG A 13 -18.06 17.39 25.35
C ARG A 13 -19.27 17.73 24.48
N TRP A 14 -19.08 17.83 23.17
CA TRP A 14 -20.15 18.08 22.20
C TRP A 14 -20.85 16.80 21.74
N PHE A 15 -20.09 15.71 21.60
CA PHE A 15 -20.57 14.40 21.15
C PHE A 15 -20.27 13.33 22.20
N PRO A 16 -21.10 13.24 23.27
CA PRO A 16 -20.92 12.21 24.28
C PRO A 16 -21.14 10.82 23.65
N PRO A 17 -20.26 9.85 23.93
CA PRO A 17 -20.39 8.51 23.38
C PRO A 17 -21.66 7.83 23.90
N LYS A 18 -22.41 7.19 22.99
CA LYS A 18 -23.58 6.38 23.33
C LYS A 18 -23.12 5.04 23.92
N ASN A 19 -23.85 4.52 24.89
CA ASN A 19 -23.65 3.18 25.48
C ASN A 19 -22.28 2.97 26.17
N THR A 20 -21.90 3.88 27.06
CA THR A 20 -20.63 3.83 27.82
C THR A 20 -20.59 2.75 28.90
N GLU A 21 -21.73 2.17 29.28
CA GLU A 21 -21.82 1.22 30.39
C GLU A 21 -21.08 -0.08 30.11
N ALA A 22 -21.19 -0.62 28.90
CA ALA A 22 -20.49 -1.85 28.52
C ALA A 22 -18.96 -1.67 28.53
N VAL A 23 -18.46 -0.50 28.11
CA VAL A 23 -17.03 -0.18 28.17
C VAL A 23 -16.60 0.02 29.61
N ARG A 24 -17.43 0.71 30.43
CA ARG A 24 -17.19 0.92 31.85
C ARG A 24 -17.06 -0.40 32.60
N GLU A 25 -17.97 -1.34 32.37
CA GLU A 25 -17.92 -2.66 32.98
C GLU A 25 -16.63 -3.39 32.60
N LYS A 26 -16.28 -3.46 31.31
CA LYS A 26 -15.03 -4.08 30.83
C LYS A 26 -13.79 -3.44 31.45
N GLN A 27 -13.74 -2.11 31.53
CA GLN A 27 -12.63 -1.38 32.13
C GLN A 27 -12.49 -1.64 33.64
N MET A 28 -13.62 -1.70 34.36
CA MET A 28 -13.63 -2.02 35.79
C MET A 28 -13.14 -3.45 36.07
N LEU A 29 -13.39 -4.39 35.15
CA LEU A 29 -12.87 -5.77 35.25
C LEU A 29 -11.35 -5.83 35.07
N MET A 30 -10.78 -4.99 34.20
CA MET A 30 -9.34 -4.99 33.90
C MET A 30 -8.51 -4.21 34.93
N HIS A 31 -9.09 -3.21 35.59
CA HIS A 31 -8.41 -2.34 36.54
C HIS A 31 -9.20 -2.19 37.85
N PRO A 32 -9.23 -3.24 38.67
CA PRO A 32 -9.97 -3.21 39.92
C PRO A 32 -9.35 -2.18 40.88
N GLY A 33 -10.18 -1.26 41.40
CA GLY A 33 -9.76 -0.21 42.36
C GLY A 33 -9.64 1.21 41.79
N ARG A 34 -9.81 1.43 40.48
CA ARG A 34 -9.91 2.78 39.88
C ARG A 34 -11.37 3.13 39.57
N SER A 35 -11.68 4.42 39.53
CA SER A 35 -13.02 4.90 39.17
C SER A 35 -13.37 4.49 37.74
N GLY A 36 -14.42 3.69 37.56
CA GLY A 36 -14.86 3.24 36.25
C GLY A 36 -15.23 4.40 35.32
N ALA A 37 -15.74 5.51 35.87
CA ALA A 37 -16.05 6.72 35.10
C ALA A 37 -14.77 7.37 34.54
N GLU A 38 -13.70 7.45 35.32
CA GLU A 38 -12.41 8.01 34.89
C GLU A 38 -11.76 7.14 33.83
N LEU A 39 -11.73 5.82 34.02
CA LEU A 39 -11.17 4.88 33.04
C LEU A 39 -11.92 4.90 31.71
N THR A 40 -13.25 5.00 31.76
CA THR A 40 -14.09 5.08 30.56
C THR A 40 -13.84 6.39 29.82
N ARG A 41 -13.79 7.51 30.56
CA ARG A 41 -13.46 8.83 29.99
C ARG A 41 -12.09 8.81 29.32
N ASP A 42 -11.07 8.31 30.02
CA ASP A 42 -9.70 8.19 29.53
C ASP A 42 -9.60 7.26 28.30
N TYR A 43 -10.36 6.16 28.27
CA TYR A 43 -10.48 5.28 27.11
C TYR A 43 -11.04 6.02 25.89
N TYR A 44 -12.17 6.71 26.02
CA TYR A 44 -12.77 7.43 24.90
C TYR A 44 -11.90 8.58 24.43
N ILE A 45 -11.25 9.32 25.35
CA ILE A 45 -10.30 10.39 24.99
C ILE A 45 -9.13 9.81 24.19
N ARG A 46 -8.52 8.71 24.64
CA ARG A 46 -7.45 8.03 23.88
C ARG A 46 -7.92 7.57 22.51
N LYS A 47 -9.11 7.00 22.44
CA LYS A 47 -9.72 6.47 21.21
C LYS A 47 -9.97 7.59 20.18
N THR A 48 -10.54 8.72 20.61
CA THR A 48 -10.78 9.86 19.72
C THR A 48 -9.50 10.62 19.40
N ALA A 49 -8.56 10.77 20.34
CA ALA A 49 -7.29 11.44 20.11
C ALA A 49 -6.41 10.71 19.08
N THR A 50 -6.33 9.38 19.15
CA THR A 50 -5.59 8.57 18.16
C THR A 50 -6.22 8.67 16.78
N SER A 51 -7.55 8.63 16.68
CA SER A 51 -8.26 8.79 15.41
C SER A 51 -8.08 10.19 14.82
N ALA A 52 -8.19 11.24 15.65
CA ALA A 52 -7.97 12.62 15.25
C ALA A 52 -6.52 12.88 14.79
N ALA A 53 -5.54 12.25 15.44
CA ALA A 53 -4.13 12.34 15.05
C ALA A 53 -3.89 11.74 13.65
N ILE A 54 -4.53 10.60 13.33
CA ILE A 54 -4.43 9.97 12.01
C ILE A 54 -5.05 10.86 10.93
N ILE A 55 -6.24 11.41 11.19
CA ILE A 55 -6.90 12.33 10.26
C ILE A 55 -6.05 13.59 10.05
N ALA A 56 -5.49 14.17 11.12
CA ALA A 56 -4.64 15.35 11.01
C ALA A 56 -3.36 15.07 10.21
N ALA A 57 -2.72 13.91 10.42
CA ALA A 57 -1.56 13.50 9.63
C ALA A 57 -1.92 13.31 8.15
N GLY A 58 -3.06 12.68 7.86
CA GLY A 58 -3.58 12.52 6.50
C GLY A 58 -3.89 13.85 5.81
N LEU A 59 -4.51 14.79 6.54
CA LEU A 59 -4.77 16.15 6.05
C LEU A 59 -3.47 16.91 5.79
N LEU A 60 -2.50 16.84 6.70
CA LEU A 60 -1.19 17.48 6.50
C LEU A 60 -0.48 16.93 5.26
N LEU A 61 -0.49 15.61 5.08
CA LEU A 61 0.11 14.97 3.92
C LEU A 61 -0.62 15.36 2.62
N SER A 62 -1.95 15.38 2.66
CA SER A 62 -2.78 15.81 1.54
C SER A 62 -2.55 17.28 1.16
N VAL A 63 -2.42 18.17 2.15
CA VAL A 63 -2.08 19.58 1.91
C VAL A 63 -0.65 19.73 1.39
N MET A 64 0.31 18.95 1.87
CA MET A 64 1.66 18.97 1.32
C MET A 64 1.70 18.55 -0.14
N ILE A 65 0.92 17.53 -0.52
CA ILE A 65 0.81 17.09 -1.92
C ILE A 65 0.09 18.14 -2.74
N LEU A 66 -0.99 18.74 -2.23
CA LEU A 66 -1.66 19.86 -2.90
C LEU A 66 -0.70 21.04 -3.13
N ILE A 67 0.10 21.42 -2.14
CA ILE A 67 1.10 22.49 -2.27
C ILE A 67 2.19 22.07 -3.26
N SER A 68 2.61 20.80 -3.26
CA SER A 68 3.58 20.27 -4.23
C SER A 68 3.03 20.32 -5.65
N ASP A 69 1.80 19.89 -5.87
CA ASP A 69 1.10 19.91 -7.15
C ASP A 69 0.89 21.36 -7.62
N VAL A 70 0.51 22.27 -6.72
CA VAL A 70 0.36 23.71 -7.02
C VAL A 70 1.72 24.37 -7.30
N LYS A 71 2.79 24.02 -6.59
CA LYS A 71 4.14 24.53 -6.89
C LYS A 71 4.67 23.99 -8.22
N HIS A 72 4.31 22.76 -8.57
CA HIS A 72 4.58 22.23 -9.90
C HIS A 72 3.83 23.01 -10.99
N LEU A 73 2.63 23.50 -10.70
CA LEU A 73 1.88 24.41 -11.58
C LEU A 73 2.47 25.83 -11.59
N GLU A 74 3.03 26.32 -10.49
CA GLU A 74 3.64 27.66 -10.36
C GLU A 74 4.99 27.79 -11.09
N ILE A 75 5.62 26.67 -11.48
CA ILE A 75 6.78 26.66 -12.41
C ILE A 75 6.32 26.95 -13.86
N ILE A 76 5.01 26.92 -14.12
CA ILE A 76 4.37 27.18 -15.42
C ILE A 76 3.39 28.35 -15.25
N SER A 77 3.90 29.52 -14.88
CA SER A 77 3.14 30.76 -15.04
C SER A 77 3.22 31.19 -16.51
N ASP A 78 2.07 31.35 -17.17
CA ASP A 78 1.96 31.83 -18.56
C ASP A 78 2.67 30.96 -19.63
N ASN A 79 2.42 29.65 -19.66
CA ASN A 79 2.97 28.75 -20.69
C ASN A 79 4.51 28.66 -20.74
N LEU A 80 5.21 29.20 -19.74
CA LEU A 80 6.67 29.29 -19.71
C LEU A 80 7.25 28.45 -18.57
N VAL A 81 7.96 27.37 -18.92
CA VAL A 81 8.74 26.53 -17.98
C VAL A 81 10.13 27.13 -17.80
N ARG A 82 10.52 27.47 -16.57
CA ARG A 82 11.88 27.98 -16.28
C ARG A 82 12.91 26.83 -16.35
N ARG A 83 13.88 26.90 -17.28
CA ARG A 83 14.92 25.88 -17.50
C ARG A 83 15.89 25.76 -16.30
N ASN A 84 16.36 24.53 -16.04
CA ASN A 84 17.43 24.25 -15.06
C ASN A 84 18.80 24.78 -15.53
N GLY A 85 19.73 24.99 -14.57
CA GLY A 85 21.13 25.32 -14.86
C GLY A 85 22.00 24.07 -15.13
N TYR A 86 23.21 24.32 -15.64
CA TYR A 86 24.20 23.34 -16.11
C TYR A 86 24.36 22.08 -15.23
N GLY A 87 24.38 20.89 -15.86
CA GLY A 87 24.89 19.65 -15.25
C GLY A 87 23.93 18.87 -14.32
N MET A 88 22.61 19.08 -14.45
CA MET A 88 21.59 18.47 -13.58
C MET A 88 20.78 17.33 -14.22
N GLY A 89 21.00 17.01 -15.51
CA GLY A 89 20.31 15.93 -16.23
C GLY A 89 18.86 16.22 -16.62
N ASP A 90 18.29 15.33 -17.46
CA ASP A 90 16.92 15.39 -17.97
C ASP A 90 15.87 15.34 -16.86
N ARG A 91 14.76 16.07 -17.04
CA ARG A 91 13.60 16.02 -16.14
C ARG A 91 12.36 15.49 -16.88
N GLU A 92 11.85 14.35 -16.44
CA GLU A 92 10.50 13.89 -16.82
C GLU A 92 9.44 14.70 -16.03
N ILE A 93 8.46 15.27 -16.74
CA ILE A 93 7.25 15.84 -16.13
C ILE A 93 6.01 15.15 -16.71
N SER A 94 5.14 14.65 -15.83
CA SER A 94 3.87 14.03 -16.16
C SER A 94 2.72 15.05 -16.14
N LEU A 95 1.98 15.14 -17.25
CA LEU A 95 0.83 16.02 -17.44
C LEU A 95 -0.40 15.21 -17.81
N ASP A 96 -1.56 15.59 -17.26
CA ASP A 96 -2.85 15.00 -17.62
C ASP A 96 -3.57 15.88 -18.67
N VAL A 97 -4.26 15.28 -19.64
CA VAL A 97 -4.89 15.94 -20.80
C VAL A 97 -6.42 15.92 -20.67
N TYR A 98 -7.08 17.09 -20.63
CA TYR A 98 -8.54 17.23 -20.69
C TYR A 98 -9.06 17.62 -22.09
N ALA A 99 -10.23 17.11 -22.48
CA ALA A 99 -11.05 17.57 -23.61
C ALA A 99 -12.50 17.80 -23.14
N ASP A 100 -13.13 18.93 -23.51
CA ASP A 100 -14.50 19.31 -23.12
C ASP A 100 -14.82 19.24 -21.62
N GLY A 101 -13.82 19.50 -20.77
CA GLY A 101 -13.95 19.43 -19.31
C GLY A 101 -13.96 18.00 -18.74
N LYS A 102 -13.63 16.98 -19.55
CA LYS A 102 -13.44 15.57 -19.11
C LYS A 102 -12.01 15.09 -19.38
N ILE A 103 -11.45 14.29 -18.47
CA ILE A 103 -10.09 13.74 -18.58
C ILE A 103 -10.08 12.71 -19.70
N GLN A 104 -9.15 12.83 -20.66
CA GLN A 104 -8.93 11.80 -21.68
C GLN A 104 -7.71 10.93 -21.38
N GLU A 105 -6.60 11.51 -20.95
CA GLU A 105 -5.39 10.75 -20.65
C GLU A 105 -4.69 11.29 -19.41
N LYS A 106 -4.23 10.38 -18.55
CA LYS A 106 -3.62 10.68 -17.26
C LYS A 106 -2.13 10.33 -17.33
N GLU A 107 -1.26 11.20 -16.84
CA GLU A 107 0.18 10.99 -16.64
C GLU A 107 1.05 10.86 -17.92
N LYS A 108 0.86 11.72 -18.93
CA LYS A 108 1.75 11.75 -20.10
C LYS A 108 3.08 12.43 -19.75
N ARG A 109 4.19 11.69 -19.83
CA ARG A 109 5.55 12.15 -19.50
C ARG A 109 6.22 12.83 -20.69
N ILE A 110 6.81 14.01 -20.45
CA ILE A 110 7.58 14.77 -21.45
C ILE A 110 8.97 15.09 -20.85
N THR A 111 10.01 14.90 -21.67
CA THR A 111 11.43 15.05 -21.32
C THR A 111 12.02 16.27 -22.06
N ILE A 112 12.84 17.09 -21.39
CA ILE A 112 13.41 18.34 -21.94
C ILE A 112 14.95 18.29 -21.86
N ALA A 113 15.65 18.50 -22.99
CA ALA A 113 17.11 18.27 -23.16
C ALA A 113 18.02 19.54 -23.19
N GLU A 114 19.35 19.34 -23.04
CA GLU A 114 20.44 20.30 -22.67
C GLU A 114 21.28 20.91 -23.86
N LYS A 115 22.31 21.72 -23.51
CA LYS A 115 23.10 22.79 -24.21
C LYS A 115 24.21 22.35 -25.20
N GLU A 116 24.71 23.33 -25.96
CA GLU A 116 25.48 23.24 -27.21
C GLU A 116 27.03 23.09 -27.17
N TYR A 117 27.58 22.47 -28.22
CA TYR A 117 28.99 22.11 -28.52
C TYR A 117 29.76 23.25 -29.23
N THR A 118 31.11 23.21 -29.19
CA THR A 118 31.94 24.19 -29.92
C THR A 118 32.17 23.81 -31.39
N GLU A 119 32.38 24.81 -32.27
CA GLU A 119 32.54 24.63 -33.72
C GLU A 119 33.65 23.64 -34.11
N ALA A 120 34.77 23.62 -33.39
CA ALA A 120 35.87 22.70 -33.67
C ALA A 120 35.54 21.24 -33.31
N GLU A 121 34.78 21.02 -32.24
CA GLU A 121 34.33 19.68 -31.81
C GLU A 121 33.30 19.13 -32.80
N ILE A 122 32.39 19.98 -33.27
CA ILE A 122 31.33 19.61 -34.22
C ILE A 122 31.89 19.19 -35.59
N LEU A 123 32.95 19.83 -36.06
CA LEU A 123 33.58 19.43 -37.31
C LEU A 123 34.21 18.03 -37.22
N SER A 124 34.74 17.63 -36.06
CA SER A 124 35.23 16.27 -35.85
C SER A 124 34.10 15.24 -35.78
N ILE A 125 32.98 15.60 -35.15
CA ILE A 125 31.77 14.78 -35.06
C ILE A 125 31.15 14.57 -36.45
N PHE A 126 31.06 15.61 -37.29
CA PHE A 126 30.57 15.46 -38.68
C PHE A 126 31.42 14.47 -39.48
N GLN A 127 32.72 14.44 -39.24
CA GLN A 127 33.61 13.51 -39.93
C GLN A 127 33.42 12.07 -39.44
N GLU A 128 33.19 11.87 -38.15
CA GLU A 128 32.87 10.55 -37.57
C GLU A 128 31.51 10.03 -38.06
N ILE A 129 30.49 10.90 -38.10
CA ILE A 129 29.18 10.54 -38.66
C ILE A 129 29.32 10.18 -40.14
N SER A 130 30.08 10.96 -40.92
CA SER A 130 30.23 10.73 -42.36
C SER A 130 30.82 9.36 -42.73
N SER A 131 31.69 8.79 -41.89
CA SER A 131 32.35 7.51 -42.19
C SER A 131 31.46 6.30 -41.94
N GLY A 132 30.41 6.43 -41.10
CA GLY A 132 29.45 5.36 -40.82
C GLY A 132 28.06 5.58 -41.40
N LEU A 133 27.79 6.74 -41.99
CA LEU A 133 26.46 7.09 -42.50
C LEU A 133 26.06 6.25 -43.73
N GLU A 134 27.01 5.87 -44.59
CA GLU A 134 26.75 5.08 -45.81
C GLU A 134 26.16 3.70 -45.49
N ASP A 135 26.60 3.06 -44.41
CA ASP A 135 26.05 1.77 -43.98
C ASP A 135 24.69 1.93 -43.27
N ARG A 136 24.49 3.05 -42.56
CA ARG A 136 23.25 3.32 -41.80
C ARG A 136 22.05 3.60 -42.69
N ILE A 137 22.27 4.25 -43.84
CA ILE A 137 21.17 4.61 -44.76
C ILE A 137 20.55 3.41 -45.48
N LEU A 138 21.31 2.32 -45.64
CA LEU A 138 20.89 1.17 -46.44
C LEU A 138 19.76 0.36 -45.77
N GLY A 139 19.60 0.42 -44.46
CA GLY A 139 18.52 -0.27 -43.75
C GLY A 139 18.55 -1.79 -43.97
N GLU A 140 17.50 -2.34 -44.58
CA GLU A 140 17.41 -3.76 -44.93
C GLU A 140 18.07 -4.10 -46.28
N ASN A 141 18.55 -3.11 -47.02
CA ASN A 141 19.16 -3.30 -48.33
C ASN A 141 20.62 -3.76 -48.19
N PRO A 142 21.06 -4.74 -49.00
CA PRO A 142 22.40 -5.32 -48.90
C PRO A 142 23.51 -4.36 -49.35
N ASP A 143 23.23 -3.47 -50.30
CA ASP A 143 24.18 -2.52 -50.88
C ASP A 143 23.48 -1.33 -51.55
N ALA A 144 24.23 -0.25 -51.78
CA ALA A 144 23.72 0.97 -52.40
C ALA A 144 23.36 0.82 -53.89
N ASP A 145 23.86 -0.22 -54.56
CA ASP A 145 23.59 -0.48 -55.98
C ASP A 145 22.29 -1.28 -56.19
N HIS A 146 21.68 -1.78 -55.11
CA HIS A 146 20.42 -2.54 -55.17
C HIS A 146 19.48 -2.26 -53.99
N VAL A 147 18.65 -1.21 -54.12
CA VAL A 147 17.69 -0.77 -53.09
C VAL A 147 16.26 -1.15 -53.50
N GLU A 148 15.67 -2.12 -52.79
CA GLU A 148 14.28 -2.60 -52.98
C GLU A 148 13.36 -2.27 -51.80
N TYR A 149 13.95 -1.92 -50.65
CA TYR A 149 13.27 -1.53 -49.41
C TYR A 149 13.55 -0.07 -49.10
N ASP A 150 12.66 0.56 -48.33
CA ASP A 150 12.78 1.96 -47.94
C ASP A 150 14.14 2.24 -47.26
N LEU A 151 14.72 3.39 -47.59
CA LEU A 151 15.99 3.84 -47.00
C LEU A 151 15.73 4.43 -45.62
N SER A 152 16.63 4.16 -44.67
CA SER A 152 16.56 4.75 -43.34
C SER A 152 17.28 6.09 -43.35
N LEU A 153 16.54 7.17 -43.59
CA LEU A 153 17.07 8.54 -43.57
C LEU A 153 16.80 9.17 -42.19
N PRO A 154 17.77 9.14 -41.24
CA PRO A 154 17.57 9.75 -39.94
C PRO A 154 17.60 11.27 -40.07
N ASP A 155 16.70 11.95 -39.36
CA ASP A 155 16.68 13.42 -39.26
C ASP A 155 17.68 13.94 -38.19
N MET A 156 18.21 13.05 -37.34
CA MET A 156 19.14 13.37 -36.25
C MET A 156 20.06 12.19 -35.93
N ASP A 157 21.28 12.45 -35.47
CA ASP A 157 22.18 11.40 -34.99
C ASP A 157 21.79 10.84 -33.61
N ASP A 158 21.99 9.54 -33.39
CA ASP A 158 21.61 8.86 -32.15
C ASP A 158 22.54 9.21 -30.97
N THR A 159 23.78 9.62 -31.26
CA THR A 159 24.84 9.83 -30.26
C THR A 159 25.14 11.32 -30.05
N TYR A 160 25.06 12.13 -31.11
CA TYR A 160 25.39 13.54 -31.10
C TYR A 160 24.18 14.40 -31.50
N PRO A 161 24.07 15.66 -31.04
CA PRO A 161 22.92 16.51 -31.36
C PRO A 161 23.01 17.13 -32.76
N VAL A 162 23.37 16.36 -33.79
CA VAL A 162 23.52 16.80 -35.18
C VAL A 162 22.24 16.49 -35.94
N SER A 163 21.61 17.50 -36.53
CA SER A 163 20.49 17.32 -37.45
C SER A 163 20.98 16.95 -38.85
N MET A 164 20.23 16.14 -39.57
CA MET A 164 20.51 15.76 -40.95
C MET A 164 19.31 16.09 -41.82
N GLU A 165 19.52 16.92 -42.83
CA GLU A 165 18.51 17.18 -43.85
C GLU A 165 18.88 16.46 -45.15
N TRP A 166 17.89 15.86 -45.81
CA TRP A 166 18.12 15.06 -47.01
C TRP A 166 17.58 15.76 -48.26
N LEU A 167 18.46 16.00 -49.23
CA LEU A 167 18.09 16.47 -50.55
C LEU A 167 18.14 15.33 -51.56
N ILE A 168 17.04 15.11 -52.28
CA ILE A 168 16.88 14.00 -53.22
C ILE A 168 16.81 14.57 -54.63
N SER A 169 17.62 14.02 -55.53
CA SER A 169 17.70 14.49 -56.92
C SER A 169 16.52 14.05 -57.80
N ASP A 170 15.91 12.89 -57.52
CA ASP A 170 14.76 12.38 -58.28
C ASP A 170 13.62 12.02 -57.32
N HIS A 171 12.72 12.99 -57.12
CA HIS A 171 11.54 12.84 -56.30
C HIS A 171 10.45 11.97 -56.94
N ASP A 172 10.57 11.53 -58.20
CA ASP A 172 9.59 10.63 -58.81
C ASP A 172 9.79 9.16 -58.36
N VAL A 173 10.98 8.85 -57.83
CA VAL A 173 11.37 7.51 -57.39
C VAL A 173 11.38 7.40 -55.86
N LEU A 174 11.95 8.39 -55.17
CA LEU A 174 12.09 8.40 -53.72
C LEU A 174 11.45 9.66 -53.13
N ASP A 175 10.66 9.53 -52.07
CA ASP A 175 10.16 10.69 -51.34
C ASP A 175 11.19 11.23 -50.34
N ALA A 176 10.93 12.43 -49.78
CA ALA A 176 11.84 13.12 -48.87
C ALA A 176 12.21 12.34 -47.59
N LYS A 177 11.47 11.27 -47.26
CA LYS A 177 11.71 10.43 -46.07
C LYS A 177 12.42 9.12 -46.40
N GLY A 178 12.76 8.89 -47.67
CA GLY A 178 13.44 7.67 -48.10
C GLY A 178 12.51 6.54 -48.53
N HIS A 179 11.21 6.81 -48.70
CA HIS A 179 10.27 5.80 -49.18
C HIS A 179 10.26 5.71 -50.70
N ILE A 180 10.23 4.49 -51.21
CA ILE A 180 10.10 4.24 -52.65
C ILE A 180 8.65 4.50 -53.07
N ARG A 181 8.45 5.36 -54.07
CA ARG A 181 7.10 5.70 -54.52
C ARG A 181 6.41 4.54 -55.22
N ASP A 182 5.15 4.26 -54.85
CA ASP A 182 4.28 3.28 -55.51
C ASP A 182 4.15 3.50 -57.04
N SER A 183 4.31 4.75 -57.51
CA SER A 183 4.25 5.10 -58.94
C SER A 183 5.48 4.64 -59.72
N PHE A 184 6.59 4.38 -59.04
CA PHE A 184 7.81 3.88 -59.65
C PHE A 184 7.62 2.39 -60.00
N THR A 185 7.67 2.08 -61.29
CA THR A 185 7.41 0.72 -61.82
C THR A 185 8.53 0.21 -62.72
N ASP A 186 9.60 1.00 -62.85
CA ASP A 186 10.72 0.70 -63.74
C ASP A 186 11.63 -0.37 -63.13
N ARG A 187 11.55 -1.57 -63.68
CA ARG A 187 12.33 -2.74 -63.22
C ARG A 187 13.79 -2.70 -63.63
N SER A 188 14.22 -1.71 -64.42
CA SER A 188 15.64 -1.56 -64.79
C SER A 188 16.48 -0.87 -63.72
N GLY A 189 15.84 -0.38 -62.65
CA GLY A 189 16.48 0.35 -61.57
C GLY A 189 16.80 1.80 -61.97
N ARG A 190 16.60 2.76 -61.07
CA ARG A 190 16.96 4.15 -61.32
C ARG A 190 17.98 4.65 -60.30
N ARG A 191 19.06 5.25 -60.80
CA ARG A 191 20.08 5.85 -59.95
C ARG A 191 19.62 7.22 -59.44
N VAL A 192 19.57 7.38 -58.13
CA VAL A 192 19.17 8.59 -57.43
C VAL A 192 20.35 9.08 -56.59
N ARG A 193 20.70 10.36 -56.71
CA ARG A 193 21.65 11.01 -55.79
C ARG A 193 20.89 11.57 -54.59
N LEU A 194 21.40 11.28 -53.40
CA LEU A 194 20.96 11.80 -52.12
C LEU A 194 22.07 12.71 -51.57
N THR A 195 21.75 13.82 -50.94
CA THR A 195 22.73 14.66 -50.24
C THR A 195 22.27 14.84 -48.80
N ALA A 196 23.06 14.36 -47.84
CA ALA A 196 22.84 14.61 -46.43
C ALA A 196 23.54 15.92 -46.03
N THR A 197 22.79 16.90 -45.58
CA THR A 197 23.30 18.12 -44.97
C THR A 197 23.30 17.94 -43.46
N LEU A 198 24.47 17.63 -42.89
CA LEU A 198 24.68 17.62 -41.44
C LEU A 198 24.71 19.06 -40.94
N SER A 199 23.89 19.42 -39.96
CA SER A 199 23.79 20.76 -39.43
C SER A 199 23.84 20.78 -37.90
N TYR A 200 24.53 21.78 -37.37
CA TYR A 200 24.61 22.04 -35.95
C TYR A 200 24.86 23.54 -35.70
N GLY A 201 23.89 24.21 -35.10
CA GLY A 201 23.94 25.67 -34.93
C GLY A 201 24.07 26.37 -36.28
N SER A 202 25.17 27.10 -36.49
CA SER A 202 25.49 27.81 -37.74
C SER A 202 26.41 27.04 -38.69
N VAL A 203 26.81 25.81 -38.34
CA VAL A 203 27.77 25.02 -39.11
C VAL A 203 27.01 23.92 -39.86
N SER A 204 27.23 23.79 -41.16
CA SER A 204 26.66 22.72 -41.96
C SER A 204 27.69 22.08 -42.90
N ARG A 205 27.45 20.82 -43.28
CA ARG A 205 28.27 20.05 -44.20
C ARG A 205 27.43 19.11 -45.06
N ASP A 206 27.61 19.21 -46.37
CA ASP A 206 26.92 18.37 -47.35
C ASP A 206 27.74 17.12 -47.69
N ILE A 207 27.07 15.97 -47.72
CA ILE A 207 27.65 14.66 -48.02
C ILE A 207 26.77 13.98 -49.08
N PRO A 208 27.26 13.84 -50.34
CA PRO A 208 26.51 13.19 -51.40
C PRO A 208 26.67 11.66 -51.40
N PHE A 209 25.57 10.95 -51.58
CA PHE A 209 25.45 9.50 -51.77
C PHE A 209 24.75 9.20 -53.10
N CYS A 210 25.04 8.05 -53.71
CA CYS A 210 24.36 7.59 -54.92
C CYS A 210 23.80 6.19 -54.66
N VAL A 211 22.49 6.02 -54.87
CA VAL A 211 21.79 4.74 -54.69
C VAL A 211 21.06 4.35 -55.98
N THR A 212 20.83 3.06 -56.20
CA THR A 212 20.03 2.57 -57.34
C THR A 212 18.78 1.86 -56.83
N VAL A 213 17.61 2.45 -57.10
CA VAL A 213 16.31 2.07 -56.51
C VAL A 213 15.47 1.23 -57.49
N TYR A 214 14.79 0.22 -56.96
CA TYR A 214 13.90 -0.72 -57.66
C TYR A 214 12.46 -0.65 -57.10
N PRO A 215 11.43 -1.01 -57.90
CA PRO A 215 10.03 -0.89 -57.47
C PRO A 215 9.66 -1.89 -56.36
N GLY A 216 9.24 -1.38 -55.20
CA GLY A 216 8.93 -2.16 -53.99
C GLY A 216 7.63 -2.98 -54.04
N HIS A 217 7.53 -3.99 -53.16
CA HIS A 217 6.35 -4.85 -53.01
C HIS A 217 5.36 -4.24 -51.98
N LEU A 218 4.08 -4.10 -52.34
CA LEU A 218 3.08 -3.35 -51.55
C LEU A 218 2.14 -4.26 -50.75
N ASP A 219 2.08 -4.08 -49.42
CA ASP A 219 1.05 -4.62 -48.50
C ASP A 219 0.04 -3.50 -48.11
N PRO A 220 -1.28 -3.69 -48.27
CA PRO A 220 -2.31 -2.66 -48.05
C PRO A 220 -2.44 -2.03 -46.65
N ALA A 221 -1.76 -2.52 -45.62
CA ALA A 221 -1.85 -1.96 -44.26
C ALA A 221 -1.08 -0.62 -44.11
N ASP A 222 -0.05 -0.39 -44.93
CA ASP A 222 0.87 0.75 -44.79
C ASP A 222 0.35 2.07 -45.40
N ARG A 223 -0.80 2.04 -46.10
CA ARG A 223 -1.39 3.26 -46.69
C ARG A 223 -2.04 4.19 -45.68
N LEU A 224 -2.66 3.64 -44.64
CA LEU A 224 -3.47 4.43 -43.71
C LEU A 224 -2.61 5.23 -42.71
N SER A 225 -1.47 4.69 -42.32
CA SER A 225 -0.47 5.39 -41.50
C SER A 225 0.18 6.53 -42.29
N ARG A 226 0.52 6.31 -43.57
CA ARG A 226 1.09 7.34 -44.45
C ARG A 226 0.18 8.55 -44.64
N ASP A 227 -1.12 8.35 -44.81
CA ASP A 227 -2.08 9.45 -44.97
C ASP A 227 -2.23 10.30 -43.69
N ILE A 228 -2.06 9.69 -42.52
CA ILE A 228 -2.12 10.38 -41.22
C ILE A 228 -0.85 11.20 -40.98
N ASP A 229 0.32 10.62 -41.23
CA ASP A 229 1.60 11.31 -41.03
C ASP A 229 1.82 12.41 -42.07
N ALA A 230 1.38 12.22 -43.31
CA ALA A 230 1.44 13.25 -44.35
C ALA A 230 0.59 14.47 -43.98
N ALA A 231 -0.63 14.26 -43.46
CA ALA A 231 -1.51 15.34 -43.02
C ALA A 231 -0.96 16.12 -41.82
N ILE A 232 -0.23 15.44 -40.92
CA ILE A 232 0.43 16.07 -39.77
C ILE A 232 1.67 16.85 -40.23
N SER A 233 2.45 16.29 -41.15
CA SER A 233 3.68 16.90 -41.71
C SER A 233 3.38 18.17 -42.52
N GLU A 234 2.33 18.13 -43.35
CA GLU A 234 1.93 19.26 -44.20
C GLU A 234 1.46 20.47 -43.36
N SER A 235 0.81 20.22 -42.22
CA SER A 235 0.45 21.26 -41.26
C SER A 235 1.63 21.83 -40.46
N ALA A 236 2.74 21.07 -40.35
CA ALA A 236 3.94 21.50 -39.63
C ALA A 236 4.88 22.35 -40.50
N ALA A 237 4.91 22.10 -41.81
CA ALA A 237 5.77 22.80 -42.77
C ALA A 237 5.42 24.30 -42.94
N ASP A 238 4.16 24.68 -42.73
CA ASP A 238 3.72 26.08 -42.90
C ASP A 238 4.01 26.97 -41.67
N SER A 239 4.45 26.41 -40.54
CA SER A 239 4.61 27.14 -39.26
C SER A 239 6.07 27.24 -38.77
N ILE A 240 7.04 27.28 -39.69
CA ILE A 240 8.48 27.19 -39.35
C ILE A 240 9.05 28.49 -38.72
N CYS A 241 8.37 29.64 -38.84
CA CYS A 241 8.95 30.95 -38.46
C CYS A 241 8.12 31.77 -37.45
N GLN A 242 7.29 31.15 -36.62
CA GLN A 242 6.59 31.85 -35.53
C GLN A 242 6.83 31.20 -34.18
N THR A 243 6.95 32.05 -33.16
CA THR A 243 7.30 31.68 -31.79
C THR A 243 6.27 30.76 -31.12
N ASP A 244 5.07 30.60 -31.70
CA ASP A 244 4.03 29.69 -31.23
C ASP A 244 3.47 28.85 -32.40
N GLN A 245 3.35 27.53 -32.20
CA GLN A 245 2.71 26.58 -33.13
C GLN A 245 1.20 26.51 -32.87
N VAL A 246 0.39 26.79 -33.89
CA VAL A 246 -1.08 26.72 -33.80
C VAL A 246 -1.54 25.29 -34.04
N LEU A 247 -2.05 24.64 -33.00
CA LEU A 247 -2.67 23.32 -33.11
C LEU A 247 -4.01 23.41 -33.88
N PRO A 248 -4.32 22.47 -34.79
CA PRO A 248 -5.54 22.51 -35.56
C PRO A 248 -6.76 22.36 -34.64
N SER A 249 -7.67 23.31 -34.76
CA SER A 249 -8.93 23.30 -34.04
C SER A 249 -9.93 22.30 -34.63
N ALA A 250 -9.67 21.70 -35.80
CA ALA A 250 -10.48 20.60 -36.34
C ALA A 250 -9.72 19.66 -37.30
N VAL A 251 -10.02 18.36 -37.22
CA VAL A 251 -9.60 17.33 -38.20
C VAL A 251 -10.86 16.59 -38.66
N ASN A 252 -11.11 16.49 -39.96
CA ASN A 252 -12.31 15.86 -40.54
C ASN A 252 -13.65 16.37 -39.94
N GLY A 253 -13.76 17.67 -39.68
CA GLY A 253 -15.00 18.30 -39.19
C GLY A 253 -15.25 18.19 -37.68
N HIS A 254 -14.31 17.68 -36.90
CA HIS A 254 -14.42 17.56 -35.44
C HIS A 254 -13.54 18.58 -34.71
N THR A 255 -14.12 19.39 -33.82
CA THR A 255 -13.40 20.46 -33.09
C THR A 255 -12.61 19.92 -31.90
N ILE A 256 -11.33 20.32 -31.73
CA ILE A 256 -10.43 19.84 -30.66
C ILE A 256 -10.00 21.00 -29.75
N SER A 257 -9.92 20.78 -28.43
CA SER A 257 -9.54 21.76 -27.40
C SER A 257 -8.64 21.15 -26.32
N TYR A 258 -7.70 21.94 -25.77
CA TYR A 258 -6.64 21.47 -24.85
C TYR A 258 -6.70 22.18 -23.49
N ARG A 259 -6.66 21.44 -22.36
CA ARG A 259 -6.58 22.01 -20.99
C ARG A 259 -5.87 21.05 -20.00
N ASN A 260 -5.14 21.61 -19.04
CA ASN A 260 -4.29 20.88 -18.08
C ASN A 260 -5.07 20.21 -16.95
N SER A 261 -4.78 18.94 -16.63
CA SER A 261 -5.36 18.19 -15.51
C SER A 261 -4.52 18.13 -14.24
N LEU A 262 -5.20 18.48 -13.13
CA LEU A 262 -4.69 18.34 -11.77
C LEU A 262 -4.82 16.87 -11.38
N PRO A 263 -3.72 16.17 -11.10
CA PRO A 263 -3.80 14.80 -10.59
C PRO A 263 -4.53 14.81 -9.23
N HIS A 264 -5.62 14.04 -9.12
CA HIS A 264 -6.44 13.95 -7.90
C HIS A 264 -5.79 13.14 -6.77
N ASN A 265 -4.46 13.02 -6.76
CA ASN A 265 -3.70 12.13 -5.87
C ASN A 265 -3.85 12.53 -4.39
N TRP A 266 -4.01 13.83 -4.12
CA TRP A 266 -4.29 14.34 -2.78
C TRP A 266 -5.61 13.80 -2.18
N LEU A 267 -6.63 13.55 -3.01
CA LEU A 267 -7.94 13.09 -2.58
C LEU A 267 -7.91 11.63 -2.11
N TYR A 268 -7.15 10.77 -2.79
CA TYR A 268 -7.01 9.36 -2.39
C TYR A 268 -6.38 9.22 -1.01
N ILE A 269 -5.38 10.06 -0.70
CA ILE A 269 -4.70 10.05 0.61
C ILE A 269 -5.65 10.50 1.72
N LEU A 270 -6.48 11.50 1.46
CA LEU A 270 -7.51 11.94 2.40
C LEU A 270 -8.50 10.80 2.67
N ILE A 271 -9.02 10.15 1.63
CA ILE A 271 -9.97 9.02 1.75
C ILE A 271 -9.34 7.86 2.54
N ILE A 272 -8.11 7.46 2.22
CA ILE A 272 -7.40 6.37 2.91
C ILE A 272 -7.18 6.72 4.39
N SER A 273 -6.81 7.97 4.71
CA SER A 273 -6.59 8.40 6.09
C SER A 273 -7.89 8.35 6.92
N LEU A 274 -9.01 8.75 6.32
CA LEU A 274 -10.32 8.71 6.96
C LEU A 274 -10.80 7.27 7.18
N LEU A 275 -10.65 6.42 6.17
CA LEU A 275 -10.98 5.00 6.26
C LEU A 275 -10.14 4.30 7.34
N SER A 276 -8.84 4.59 7.39
CA SER A 276 -7.91 4.03 8.39
C SER A 276 -8.29 4.45 9.81
N ALA A 277 -8.65 5.72 10.01
CA ALA A 277 -9.13 6.21 11.29
C ALA A 277 -10.43 5.51 11.71
N ALA A 278 -11.37 5.31 10.78
CA ALA A 278 -12.63 4.62 11.05
C ALA A 278 -12.42 3.14 11.44
N VAL A 279 -11.55 2.42 10.71
CA VAL A 279 -11.22 1.02 11.00
C VAL A 279 -10.56 0.87 12.36
N LEU A 280 -9.59 1.72 12.71
CA LEU A 280 -8.92 1.68 14.01
C LEU A 280 -9.85 2.07 15.16
N TYR A 281 -10.73 3.05 14.95
CA TYR A 281 -11.75 3.42 15.91
C TYR A 281 -12.68 2.23 16.21
N ALA A 282 -13.15 1.51 15.19
CA ALA A 282 -14.00 0.33 15.36
C ALA A 282 -13.22 -0.88 15.94
N GLY A 283 -11.95 -1.04 15.57
CA GLY A 283 -11.08 -2.13 16.04
C GLY A 283 -10.81 -2.08 17.54
N ARG A 284 -10.67 -0.88 18.13
CA ARG A 284 -10.34 -0.69 19.55
C ARG A 284 -11.33 -1.38 20.51
N ASP A 285 -12.62 -1.39 20.18
CA ASP A 285 -13.64 -2.02 21.02
C ASP A 285 -13.58 -3.56 20.95
N ARG A 286 -13.16 -4.09 19.80
CA ARG A 286 -12.88 -5.53 19.64
C ARG A 286 -11.66 -5.93 20.46
N ASP A 287 -10.62 -5.11 20.47
CA ASP A 287 -9.42 -5.37 21.26
C ASP A 287 -9.72 -5.38 22.77
N LEU A 288 -10.51 -4.42 23.27
CA LEU A 288 -10.96 -4.43 24.67
C LEU A 288 -11.75 -5.69 25.00
N THR A 289 -12.59 -6.16 24.08
CA THR A 289 -13.35 -7.41 24.27
C THR A 289 -12.43 -8.62 24.33
N ARG A 290 -11.42 -8.68 23.45
CA ARG A 290 -10.39 -9.73 23.46
C ARG A 290 -9.58 -9.72 24.75
N GLU A 291 -9.29 -8.56 25.32
CA GLU A 291 -8.60 -8.45 26.61
C GLU A 291 -9.44 -9.02 27.77
N VAL A 292 -10.76 -8.75 27.79
CA VAL A 292 -11.66 -9.33 28.79
C VAL A 292 -11.77 -10.84 28.63
N GLU A 293 -11.91 -11.36 27.41
CA GLU A 293 -11.92 -12.79 27.13
C GLU A 293 -10.61 -13.47 27.54
N LYS A 294 -9.48 -12.79 27.34
CA LYS A 294 -8.16 -13.27 27.77
C LYS A 294 -8.10 -13.35 29.30
N ARG A 295 -8.56 -12.31 30.01
CA ARG A 295 -8.67 -12.31 31.48
C ARG A 295 -9.53 -13.47 31.97
N GLU A 296 -10.73 -13.66 31.41
CA GLU A 296 -11.63 -14.76 31.79
C GLU A 296 -10.97 -16.13 31.60
N ARG A 297 -10.29 -16.34 30.46
CA ARG A 297 -9.57 -17.58 30.19
C ARG A 297 -8.45 -17.83 31.19
N GLU A 298 -7.69 -16.81 31.56
CA GLU A 298 -6.63 -16.92 32.57
C GLU A 298 -7.20 -17.27 33.94
N MET A 299 -8.30 -16.63 34.35
CA MET A 299 -8.98 -16.96 35.60
C MET A 299 -9.51 -18.41 35.61
N LEU A 300 -10.06 -18.90 34.50
CA LEU A 300 -10.52 -20.29 34.40
C LEU A 300 -9.37 -21.30 34.50
N LEU A 301 -8.16 -20.96 34.07
CA LEU A 301 -6.98 -21.81 34.23
C LEU A 301 -6.51 -21.89 35.69
N ASP A 302 -6.64 -20.78 36.43
CA ASP A 302 -6.24 -20.69 37.85
C ASP A 302 -7.29 -21.35 38.78
N TYR A 303 -8.55 -21.41 38.35
CA TYR A 303 -9.67 -21.86 39.17
C TYR A 303 -9.49 -23.25 39.83
N PRO A 304 -9.09 -24.32 39.12
CA PRO A 304 -8.94 -25.65 39.73
C PRO A 304 -7.93 -25.66 40.87
N GLU A 305 -6.83 -24.90 40.75
CA GLU A 305 -5.80 -24.81 41.77
C GLU A 305 -6.30 -24.04 43.00
N ILE A 306 -7.02 -22.94 42.80
CA ILE A 306 -7.62 -22.15 43.90
C ILE A 306 -8.60 -23.00 44.70
N VAL A 307 -9.56 -23.63 44.04
CA VAL A 307 -10.59 -24.41 44.74
C VAL A 307 -9.97 -25.64 45.42
N SER A 308 -8.99 -26.30 44.79
CA SER A 308 -8.28 -27.43 45.41
C SER A 308 -7.55 -27.02 46.68
N LYS A 309 -6.79 -25.91 46.67
CA LYS A 309 -6.09 -25.41 47.87
C LYS A 309 -7.07 -24.98 48.96
N LEU A 310 -8.15 -24.28 48.60
CA LEU A 310 -9.19 -23.91 49.57
C LEU A 310 -9.79 -25.15 50.23
N THR A 311 -10.17 -26.16 49.44
CA THR A 311 -10.74 -27.42 49.94
C THR A 311 -9.78 -28.15 50.87
N LEU A 312 -8.50 -28.26 50.48
CA LEU A 312 -7.47 -28.92 51.27
C LEU A 312 -7.23 -28.20 52.60
N LEU A 313 -7.12 -26.88 52.59
CA LEU A 313 -6.88 -26.10 53.81
C LEU A 313 -8.08 -26.12 54.75
N ILE A 314 -9.30 -26.00 54.22
CA ILE A 314 -10.53 -26.06 55.03
C ILE A 314 -10.73 -27.48 55.57
N GLY A 315 -10.47 -28.51 54.76
CA GLY A 315 -10.50 -29.91 55.19
C GLY A 315 -9.46 -30.24 56.26
N ALA A 316 -8.31 -29.55 56.25
CA ALA A 316 -7.29 -29.60 57.30
C ALA A 316 -7.65 -28.81 58.57
N GLY A 317 -8.85 -28.22 58.64
CA GLY A 317 -9.36 -27.52 59.81
C GLY A 317 -9.11 -26.02 59.85
N LEU A 318 -8.59 -25.40 58.78
CA LEU A 318 -8.52 -23.94 58.71
C LEU A 318 -9.91 -23.34 58.52
N THR A 319 -10.13 -22.16 59.09
CA THR A 319 -11.34 -21.38 58.80
C THR A 319 -11.33 -20.90 57.35
N VAL A 320 -12.52 -20.65 56.78
CA VAL A 320 -12.68 -20.16 55.40
C VAL A 320 -11.84 -18.91 55.15
N ARG A 321 -11.88 -17.95 56.09
CA ARG A 321 -11.07 -16.73 56.04
C ARG A 321 -9.57 -17.02 56.03
N ALA A 322 -9.08 -17.86 56.94
CA ALA A 322 -7.66 -18.18 57.01
C ALA A 322 -7.18 -18.94 55.76
N ALA A 323 -7.98 -19.88 55.26
CA ALA A 323 -7.69 -20.59 54.02
C ALA A 323 -7.66 -19.63 52.82
N PHE A 324 -8.65 -18.75 52.68
CA PHE A 324 -8.73 -17.77 51.59
C PHE A 324 -7.57 -16.78 51.63
N GLU A 325 -7.22 -16.25 52.81
CA GLU A 325 -6.07 -15.37 52.99
C GLU A 325 -4.75 -16.07 52.64
N LYS A 326 -4.58 -17.34 53.08
CA LYS A 326 -3.39 -18.12 52.76
C LYS A 326 -3.25 -18.35 51.25
N VAL A 327 -4.32 -18.76 50.56
CA VAL A 327 -4.30 -18.93 49.11
C VAL A 327 -3.98 -17.61 48.40
N ALA A 328 -4.62 -16.51 48.78
CA ALA A 328 -4.36 -15.18 48.20
C ALA A 328 -2.89 -14.74 48.36
N LEU A 329 -2.30 -14.97 49.54
CA LEU A 329 -0.90 -14.65 49.83
C LEU A 329 0.07 -15.56 49.08
N ASP A 330 -0.25 -16.85 48.93
CA ASP A 330 0.56 -17.79 48.16
C ASP A 330 0.62 -17.39 46.67
N PHE A 331 -0.49 -16.92 46.08
CA PHE A 331 -0.49 -16.35 44.73
C PHE A 331 0.41 -15.11 44.61
N ARG A 332 0.51 -14.29 45.67
CA ARG A 332 1.42 -13.13 45.70
C ARG A 332 2.89 -13.54 45.80
N ARG A 333 3.20 -14.59 46.56
CA ARG A 333 4.58 -15.03 46.88
C ARG A 333 5.19 -15.94 45.83
N SER A 334 4.38 -16.73 45.13
CA SER A 334 4.85 -17.79 44.25
C SER A 334 5.54 -17.31 42.97
N GLY A 335 5.72 -16.00 42.77
CA GLY A 335 6.48 -15.47 41.63
C GLY A 335 6.01 -16.07 40.31
N PHE A 336 4.70 -16.34 40.18
CA PHE A 336 4.13 -16.89 38.95
C PHE A 336 4.71 -16.06 37.81
N ARG A 337 5.32 -16.73 36.83
CA ARG A 337 5.87 -16.12 35.60
C ARG A 337 4.83 -15.29 34.83
N ARG A 338 3.57 -15.28 35.29
CA ARG A 338 2.42 -14.57 34.74
C ARG A 338 1.59 -13.96 35.86
N ARG A 339 1.13 -12.73 35.65
CA ARG A 339 0.19 -12.01 36.51
C ARG A 339 -1.15 -12.78 36.58
N SER A 340 -1.58 -13.22 37.78
CA SER A 340 -2.87 -13.92 37.96
C SER A 340 -3.98 -12.92 38.33
N TYR A 341 -4.96 -12.77 37.43
CA TYR A 341 -6.13 -11.91 37.67
C TYR A 341 -6.98 -12.41 38.86
N ALA A 342 -7.09 -13.73 39.03
CA ALA A 342 -7.82 -14.32 40.16
C ALA A 342 -7.13 -14.04 41.50
N GLY A 343 -5.80 -14.17 41.55
CA GLY A 343 -5.01 -13.84 42.74
C GLY A 343 -5.15 -12.38 43.16
N GLU A 344 -5.17 -11.44 42.20
CA GLU A 344 -5.40 -10.02 42.47
C GLU A 344 -6.77 -9.75 43.08
N GLU A 345 -7.83 -10.32 42.51
CA GLU A 345 -9.19 -10.19 43.07
C GLU A 345 -9.31 -10.81 44.47
N MET A 346 -8.62 -11.93 44.73
CA MET A 346 -8.56 -12.53 46.06
C MET A 346 -7.86 -11.60 47.06
N LEU A 347 -6.73 -10.98 46.69
CA LEU A 347 -6.02 -10.03 47.55
C LEU A 347 -6.88 -8.79 47.86
N ILE A 348 -7.60 -8.25 46.87
CA ILE A 348 -8.54 -7.13 47.07
C ILE A 348 -9.63 -7.52 48.06
N THR A 349 -10.13 -8.75 47.98
CA THR A 349 -11.14 -9.29 48.89
C THR A 349 -10.61 -9.38 50.32
N VAL A 350 -9.39 -9.91 50.50
CA VAL A 350 -8.70 -9.95 51.80
C VAL A 350 -8.53 -8.54 52.37
N HIS A 351 -8.13 -7.57 51.54
CA HIS A 351 -7.97 -6.19 51.99
C HIS A 351 -9.31 -5.58 52.43
N ARG A 352 -10.39 -5.77 51.65
CA ARG A 352 -11.74 -5.30 52.02
C ARG A 352 -12.23 -5.89 53.34
N MET A 353 -12.00 -7.18 53.58
CA MET A 353 -12.33 -7.81 54.87
C MET A 353 -11.53 -7.19 56.02
N LYS A 354 -10.25 -6.87 55.80
CA LYS A 354 -9.42 -6.15 56.80
C LYS A 354 -9.86 -4.71 57.03
N SER A 355 -10.45 -4.06 56.02
CA SER A 355 -11.03 -2.72 56.10
C SER A 355 -12.43 -2.68 56.75
N GLY A 356 -12.95 -3.81 57.25
CA GLY A 356 -14.22 -3.86 57.99
C GLY A 356 -15.45 -4.29 57.20
N VAL A 357 -15.31 -4.65 55.91
CA VAL A 357 -16.41 -5.26 55.14
C VAL A 357 -16.69 -6.67 55.66
N SER A 358 -17.96 -7.03 55.84
CA SER A 358 -18.33 -8.36 56.31
C SER A 358 -17.83 -9.46 55.36
N GLU A 359 -17.39 -10.60 55.90
CA GLU A 359 -16.85 -11.71 55.09
C GLU A 359 -17.87 -12.21 54.04
N SER A 360 -19.15 -12.26 54.42
CA SER A 360 -20.24 -12.70 53.52
C SER A 360 -20.38 -11.78 52.31
N GLU A 361 -20.37 -10.47 52.55
CA GLU A 361 -20.44 -9.46 51.49
C GLU A 361 -19.16 -9.47 50.64
N ALA A 362 -17.99 -9.59 51.29
CA ALA A 362 -16.71 -9.63 50.60
C ALA A 362 -16.62 -10.80 49.60
N TYR A 363 -17.09 -11.99 49.97
CA TYR A 363 -17.10 -13.16 49.08
C TYR A 363 -18.11 -13.04 47.92
N LEU A 364 -19.29 -12.46 48.17
CA LEU A 364 -20.26 -12.19 47.09
C LEU A 364 -19.70 -11.16 46.10
N ASP A 365 -19.10 -10.08 46.62
CA ASP A 365 -18.49 -9.05 45.79
C ASP A 365 -17.27 -9.56 45.04
N PHE A 366 -16.49 -10.48 45.63
CA PHE A 366 -15.43 -11.20 44.92
C PHE A 366 -15.98 -11.95 43.70
N GLY A 367 -17.04 -12.74 43.88
CA GLY A 367 -17.68 -13.46 42.78
C GLY A 367 -18.19 -12.51 41.68
N LYS A 368 -18.79 -11.37 42.07
CA LYS A 368 -19.24 -10.33 41.13
C LYS A 368 -18.08 -9.70 40.35
N ARG A 369 -17.00 -9.26 41.01
CA ARG A 369 -15.82 -8.62 40.37
C ARG A 369 -15.02 -9.58 39.48
N CYS A 370 -15.01 -10.86 39.81
CA CYS A 370 -14.42 -11.86 38.92
C CYS A 370 -15.15 -11.91 37.58
N ALA A 371 -16.47 -11.68 37.56
CA ALA A 371 -17.37 -11.75 36.40
C ALA A 371 -17.43 -13.11 35.67
N VAL A 372 -16.73 -14.13 36.16
CA VAL A 372 -16.73 -15.49 35.62
C VAL A 372 -17.70 -16.38 36.41
N LYS A 373 -18.51 -17.19 35.70
CA LYS A 373 -19.59 -18.03 36.31
C LYS A 373 -19.09 -18.91 37.47
N ARG A 374 -17.95 -19.58 37.29
CA ARG A 374 -17.33 -20.45 38.31
C ARG A 374 -16.95 -19.70 39.60
N TYR A 375 -16.42 -18.49 39.47
CA TYR A 375 -16.09 -17.64 40.61
C TYR A 375 -17.33 -17.04 41.29
N LYS A 376 -18.38 -16.71 40.53
CA LYS A 376 -19.68 -16.30 41.10
C LYS A 376 -20.28 -17.40 41.99
N LYS A 377 -20.24 -18.65 41.52
CA LYS A 377 -20.66 -19.83 42.30
C LYS A 377 -19.80 -19.99 43.56
N LEU A 378 -18.47 -19.93 43.42
CA LEU A 378 -17.54 -20.01 44.55
C LEU A 378 -17.81 -18.94 45.62
N GLY A 379 -17.94 -17.67 45.22
CA GLY A 379 -18.24 -16.57 46.15
C GLY A 379 -19.56 -16.76 46.89
N ALA A 380 -20.59 -17.27 46.21
CA ALA A 380 -21.86 -17.63 46.84
C ALA A 380 -21.72 -18.79 47.84
N LEU A 381 -20.96 -19.84 47.50
CA LEU A 381 -20.69 -20.96 48.41
C LEU A 381 -19.96 -20.51 49.68
N LEU A 382 -18.92 -19.69 49.53
CA LEU A 382 -18.14 -19.15 50.66
C LEU A 382 -19.00 -18.24 51.55
N SER A 383 -19.82 -17.36 50.96
CA SER A 383 -20.76 -16.49 51.70
C SER A 383 -21.82 -17.28 52.47
N GLN A 384 -22.37 -18.34 51.87
CA GLN A 384 -23.35 -19.20 52.53
C GLN A 384 -22.76 -19.96 53.72
N ASN A 385 -21.47 -20.31 53.65
CA ASN A 385 -20.79 -21.05 54.71
C ASN A 385 -20.83 -20.32 56.05
N ILE A 386 -20.69 -19.00 56.03
CA ILE A 386 -20.69 -18.17 57.23
C ILE A 386 -22.03 -18.28 57.99
N ARG A 387 -23.14 -18.53 57.27
CA ARG A 387 -24.48 -18.64 57.86
C ARG A 387 -24.85 -20.06 58.28
N LYS A 388 -24.25 -21.10 57.65
CA LYS A 388 -24.69 -22.51 57.78
C LYS A 388 -23.62 -23.48 58.31
N GLY A 389 -22.36 -23.05 58.47
CA GLY A 389 -21.24 -23.87 58.94
C GLY A 389 -20.49 -24.62 57.83
N SER A 390 -19.26 -25.07 58.12
CA SER A 390 -18.32 -25.72 57.17
C SER A 390 -18.77 -27.08 56.64
N SER A 391 -19.55 -27.83 57.42
CA SER A 391 -19.86 -29.25 57.15
C SER A 391 -20.63 -29.51 55.85
N GLY A 392 -21.47 -28.57 55.41
CA GLY A 392 -22.24 -28.70 54.15
C GLY A 392 -21.51 -28.18 52.90
N MET A 393 -20.46 -27.37 53.07
CA MET A 393 -19.74 -26.75 51.94
C MET A 393 -18.61 -27.62 51.42
N LEU A 394 -17.95 -28.40 52.28
CA LEU A 394 -16.84 -29.25 51.86
C LEU A 394 -17.23 -30.23 50.73
N PRO A 395 -18.36 -30.97 50.80
CA PRO A 395 -18.78 -31.83 49.68
C PRO A 395 -19.03 -31.06 48.38
N GLU A 396 -19.55 -29.85 48.47
CA GLU A 396 -19.80 -28.97 47.33
C GLU A 396 -18.50 -28.47 46.68
N LEU A 397 -17.52 -28.11 47.50
CA LEU A 397 -16.18 -27.75 47.02
C LEU A 397 -15.45 -28.95 46.42
N GLU A 398 -15.51 -30.13 47.03
CA GLU A 398 -14.93 -31.36 46.49
C GLU A 398 -15.51 -31.72 45.12
N ARG A 399 -16.83 -31.59 44.95
CA ARG A 399 -17.49 -31.74 43.65
C ARG A 399 -16.96 -30.72 42.64
N GLU A 400 -16.86 -29.45 43.02
CA GLU A 400 -16.37 -28.38 42.14
C GLU A 400 -14.89 -28.62 41.74
N VAL A 401 -14.05 -29.12 42.67
CA VAL A 401 -12.67 -29.53 42.37
C VAL A 401 -12.67 -30.61 41.30
N LYS A 402 -13.46 -31.68 41.47
CA LYS A 402 -13.54 -32.78 40.52
C LYS A 402 -13.98 -32.28 39.13
N GLU A 403 -15.05 -31.51 39.06
CA GLU A 403 -15.55 -30.92 37.81
C GLU A 403 -14.51 -30.00 37.15
N ALA A 404 -13.82 -29.15 37.91
CA ALA A 404 -12.81 -28.23 37.40
C ALA A 404 -11.57 -28.96 36.86
N PHE A 405 -11.14 -30.05 37.50
CA PHE A 405 -10.04 -30.88 37.00
C PHE A 405 -10.43 -31.70 35.76
N GLU A 406 -11.65 -32.23 35.72
CA GLU A 406 -12.19 -32.92 34.55
C GLU A 406 -12.24 -31.98 33.34
N GLU A 407 -12.74 -30.75 33.51
CA GLU A 407 -12.72 -29.73 32.45
C GLU A 407 -11.31 -29.34 32.04
N ARG A 408 -10.38 -29.14 33.00
CA ARG A 408 -8.98 -28.84 32.68
C ARG A 408 -8.35 -29.95 31.84
N LYS A 409 -8.64 -31.21 32.16
CA LYS A 409 -8.17 -32.38 31.40
C LYS A 409 -8.79 -32.42 30.00
N ALA A 410 -10.09 -32.14 29.87
CA ALA A 410 -10.77 -32.06 28.58
C ALA A 410 -10.24 -30.91 27.72
N ALA A 411 -10.02 -29.73 28.30
CA ALA A 411 -9.44 -28.58 27.62
C ALA A 411 -8.00 -28.84 27.16
N ALA A 412 -7.19 -29.50 27.99
CA ALA A 412 -5.84 -29.92 27.61
C ALA A 412 -5.85 -30.92 26.46
N ARG A 413 -6.78 -31.90 26.47
CA ARG A 413 -6.98 -32.84 25.34
C ARG A 413 -7.35 -32.11 24.05
N LYS A 414 -8.35 -31.23 24.10
CA LYS A 414 -8.77 -30.42 22.94
C LYS A 414 -7.66 -29.50 22.42
N ALA A 415 -6.87 -28.92 23.32
CA ALA A 415 -5.69 -28.13 22.94
C ALA A 415 -4.62 -29.00 22.26
N GLY A 416 -4.42 -30.23 22.72
CA GLY A 416 -3.54 -31.22 22.08
C GLY A 416 -4.03 -31.65 20.70
N GLU A 417 -5.33 -31.93 20.57
CA GLU A 417 -5.97 -32.29 19.29
C GLU A 417 -5.84 -31.15 18.27
N THR A 418 -6.16 -29.91 18.67
CA THR A 418 -6.07 -28.73 17.80
C THR A 418 -4.62 -28.35 17.46
N ALA A 419 -3.65 -28.61 18.35
CA ALA A 419 -2.23 -28.46 18.04
C ALA A 419 -1.77 -29.47 16.99
N GLY A 420 -2.24 -30.72 17.06
CA GLY A 420 -2.02 -31.72 16.02
C GLY A 420 -2.55 -31.25 14.66
N THR A 421 -3.78 -30.75 14.59
CA THR A 421 -4.36 -30.26 13.32
C THR A 421 -3.63 -29.05 12.75
N ARG A 422 -3.15 -28.13 13.60
CA ARG A 422 -2.34 -26.99 13.16
C ARG A 422 -0.99 -27.40 12.58
N LEU A 423 -0.42 -28.51 13.03
CA LEU A 423 0.82 -29.07 12.48
C LEU A 423 0.59 -29.83 11.17
N LEU A 424 -0.61 -30.38 10.93
CA LEU A 424 -0.95 -31.08 9.69
C LEU A 424 -1.02 -30.13 8.48
N LEU A 425 -1.44 -28.88 8.67
CA LEU A 425 -1.58 -27.93 7.55
C LEU A 425 -0.25 -27.61 6.84
N PRO A 426 0.86 -27.28 7.55
CA PRO A 426 2.18 -27.17 6.95
C PRO A 426 2.65 -28.45 6.23
N MET A 427 2.35 -29.63 6.77
CA MET A 427 2.73 -30.91 6.15
C MET A 427 1.99 -31.16 4.83
N MET A 428 0.68 -30.89 4.79
CA MET A 428 -0.13 -30.99 3.56
C MET A 428 0.37 -30.02 2.48
N LEU A 429 0.76 -28.80 2.86
CA LEU A 429 1.29 -27.80 1.95
C LEU A 429 2.67 -28.21 1.41
N MET A 430 3.54 -28.75 2.27
CA MET A 430 4.83 -29.30 1.87
C MET A 430 4.67 -30.47 0.87
N LEU A 431 3.72 -31.38 1.12
CA LEU A 431 3.40 -32.48 0.20
C LEU A 431 2.93 -31.97 -1.17
N ALA A 432 2.05 -30.96 -1.20
CA ALA A 432 1.56 -30.36 -2.44
C ALA A 432 2.70 -29.73 -3.28
N VAL A 433 3.65 -29.06 -2.64
CA VAL A 433 4.84 -28.49 -3.31
C VAL A 433 5.70 -29.60 -3.91
N VAL A 434 5.98 -30.67 -3.16
CA VAL A 434 6.76 -31.82 -3.67
C VAL A 434 6.05 -32.47 -4.85
N MET A 435 4.72 -32.65 -4.77
CA MET A 435 3.92 -33.18 -5.88
C MET A 435 4.04 -32.30 -7.13
N LEU A 436 3.99 -30.97 -6.99
CA LEU A 436 4.12 -30.02 -8.09
C LEU A 436 5.51 -30.08 -8.75
N ILE A 437 6.58 -30.20 -7.94
CA ILE A 437 7.96 -30.35 -8.43
C ILE A 437 8.14 -31.61 -9.26
N ILE A 438 7.45 -32.72 -8.92
CA ILE A 438 7.52 -33.96 -9.69
C ILE A 438 6.62 -33.89 -10.94
N MET A 439 5.42 -33.32 -10.78
CA MET A 439 4.39 -33.29 -11.81
C MET A 439 4.74 -32.35 -12.97
N VAL A 440 5.31 -31.17 -12.71
CA VAL A 440 5.61 -30.17 -13.75
C VAL A 440 6.64 -30.69 -14.77
N PRO A 441 7.80 -31.25 -14.38
CA PRO A 441 8.75 -31.85 -15.33
C PRO A 441 8.17 -33.05 -16.05
N ALA A 442 7.34 -33.86 -15.38
CA ALA A 442 6.69 -35.01 -16.02
C ALA A 442 5.78 -34.55 -17.17
N PHE A 443 4.91 -33.56 -16.95
CA PHE A 443 4.07 -33.02 -18.02
C PHE A 443 4.88 -32.30 -19.11
N MET A 444 5.94 -31.58 -18.76
CA MET A 444 6.83 -30.97 -19.76
C MET A 444 7.56 -32.02 -20.60
N SER A 445 7.95 -33.16 -20.01
CA SER A 445 8.63 -34.25 -20.70
C SER A 445 7.72 -35.09 -21.59
N PHE A 446 6.41 -35.14 -21.30
CA PHE A 446 5.42 -35.82 -22.15
C PHE A 446 4.84 -34.92 -23.25
N GLY A 447 4.98 -33.59 -23.14
CA GLY A 447 4.56 -32.64 -24.17
C GLY A 447 5.60 -32.38 -25.26
N SER A 448 6.82 -32.92 -25.15
CA SER A 448 7.93 -32.69 -26.07
C SER A 448 8.31 -33.92 -26.91
N GLN A 449 7.41 -34.89 -27.08
CA GLN A 449 7.57 -36.05 -27.99
C GLN A 449 6.54 -36.05 -29.11
#